data_AF-A0A520YCI8-F1
#
_entry.id   AF-A0A520YCI8-F1
#
_cell.length_a   1.000
_cell.length_b   1.000
_cell.length_c   1.000
_cell.angle_alpha   90.00
_cell.angle_beta   90.00
_cell.angle_gamma   90.00
#
_symmetry.space_group_name_H-M   'P 1'
#
loop_
_entity.id
_entity.type
_entity.pdbx_description
1 polymer ?
#
loop_
_entity_poly.entity_id
_entity_poly.type
_entity_poly.pdbx_seq_one_letter_code
_entity_poly.pdbx_strand_id
1 'polypeptide(L)' 'DLFAAGFLAGTARGLDLEACLRLGAIAAAEVIQHYGARPEADLTALAKDVLA' A
#
# COMPACT_ATOMS: atom_id res chain seq x y z
N ASP A 1 -1.59 6.84 -8.21
CA ASP A 1 -2.71 6.89 -7.24
C ASP A 1 -2.51 5.97 -6.07
N LEU A 2 -2.41 4.65 -6.27
CA LEU A 2 -2.32 3.72 -5.15
C LEU A 2 -1.06 3.87 -4.29
N PHE A 3 0.06 4.34 -4.85
CA PHE A 3 1.22 4.71 -4.02
C PHE A 3 0.84 5.75 -2.95
N ALA A 4 0.20 6.84 -3.37
CA ALA A 4 -0.23 7.88 -2.45
C ALA A 4 -1.30 7.37 -1.48
N ALA A 5 -2.22 6.51 -1.95
CA ALA A 5 -3.23 5.90 -1.08
C ALA A 5 -2.59 5.04 0.03
N GLY A 6 -1.61 4.19 -0.31
CA GLY A 6 -0.88 3.38 0.67
C GLY A 6 -0.06 4.23 1.65
N PHE A 7 0.66 5.24 1.14
CA PHE A 7 1.42 6.17 1.96
C PHE A 7 0.54 6.93 2.95
N LEU A 8 -0.56 7.53 2.48
CA LEU A 8 -1.48 8.30 3.30
C LEU A 8 -2.23 7.41 4.30
N ALA A 9 -2.52 6.15 3.95
CA ALA A 9 -3.08 5.19 4.89
C ALA A 9 -2.11 4.90 6.05
N GLY A 10 -0.81 4.78 5.76
CA GLY A 10 0.23 4.66 6.79
C GLY A 10 0.32 5.92 7.67
N THR A 11 0.33 7.09 7.05
CA THR A 11 0.38 8.38 7.76
C THR A 11 -0.84 8.57 8.66
N ALA A 12 -2.05 8.25 8.17
CA ALA A 12 -3.28 8.32 8.95
C ALA A 12 -3.30 7.35 10.15
N ARG A 13 -2.49 6.29 10.11
CA ARG A 13 -2.29 5.34 11.21
C ARG A 13 -1.13 5.72 12.15
N GLY A 14 -0.43 6.82 11.89
CA GLY A 14 0.71 7.26 12.70
C GLY A 14 1.95 6.38 12.57
N LEU A 15 2.09 5.65 11.47
CA LEU A 15 3.28 4.83 11.21
C LEU A 15 4.50 5.72 10.89
N ASP A 16 5.69 5.14 11.03
CA ASP A 16 6.93 5.82 10.64
C ASP A 16 7.03 6.00 9.11
N LEU A 17 8.00 6.80 8.69
CA LEU A 17 8.16 7.15 7.27
C LEU A 17 8.49 5.91 6.41
N GLU A 18 9.29 4.99 6.94
CA GLU A 18 9.66 3.76 6.23
C GLU A 18 8.42 2.88 5.98
N ALA A 19 7.60 2.63 7.00
CA ALA A 19 6.35 1.89 6.87
C ALA A 19 5.38 2.58 5.91
N CYS A 20 5.25 3.91 5.96
CA CYS A 20 4.42 4.66 5.00
C CYS A 20 4.90 4.45 3.56
N LEU A 21 6.21 4.51 3.30
CA LEU A 21 6.78 4.28 1.98
C LEU A 21 6.58 2.83 1.51
N ARG A 22 6.76 1.85 2.41
CA ARG A 22 6.52 0.43 2.12
C ARG A 22 5.06 0.15 1.76
N LEU A 23 4.10 0.72 2.50
CA LEU A 23 2.68 0.60 2.17
C LEU A 23 2.35 1.19 0.79
N GLY A 24 2.90 2.36 0.47
CA GLY A 24 2.74 2.96 -0.86
C GLY A 24 3.31 2.07 -1.96
N ALA A 25 4.52 1.53 -1.77
CA ALA A 25 5.17 0.65 -2.73
C ALA A 25 4.38 -0.66 -2.96
N ILE A 26 3.85 -1.28 -1.91
CA ILE A 26 3.03 -2.51 -2.00
C ILE A 26 1.77 -2.24 -2.82
N ALA A 27 1.02 -1.18 -2.49
CA ALA A 27 -0.21 -0.85 -3.20
C ALA A 27 0.05 -0.45 -4.67
N ALA A 28 1.18 0.20 -4.95
CA ALA A 28 1.58 0.53 -6.33
C ALA A 28 2.02 -0.71 -7.13
N ALA A 29 2.79 -1.60 -6.51
CA ALA A 29 3.26 -2.81 -7.17
C ALA A 29 2.09 -3.71 -7.59
N GLU A 30 1.09 -3.86 -6.73
CA GLU A 30 -0.08 -4.69 -7.00
C GLU A 30 -0.85 -4.20 -8.24
N VAL A 31 -1.21 -2.92 -8.32
CA VAL A 31 -1.99 -2.39 -9.47
C VAL A 31 -1.24 -2.35 -10.79
N ILE A 32 0.10 -2.38 -10.77
CA ILE A 32 0.92 -2.40 -11.99
C ILE A 32 0.91 -3.79 -12.65
N GLN A 33 0.58 -4.85 -11.90
CA GLN A 33 0.69 -6.24 -12.37
C GLN A 33 -0.53 -6.74 -13.15
N HIS A 34 -1.60 -5.96 -13.22
CA HIS A 34 -2.83 -6.34 -13.90
C HIS A 34 -3.45 -5.14 -14.63
N TYR A 35 -4.46 -5.39 -15.46
CA TYR A 35 -5.18 -4.33 -16.17
C TYR A 35 -6.31 -3.78 -15.28
N GLY A 36 -6.34 -2.47 -15.09
CA GLY A 36 -7.37 -1.79 -14.29
C GLY A 36 -6.76 -0.84 -13.26
N ALA A 37 -7.58 0.08 -12.75
CA ALA A 37 -7.13 1.12 -11.82
C ALA A 37 -7.34 0.77 -10.34
N ARG A 38 -7.89 -0.41 -10.03
CA ARG A 38 -8.25 -0.84 -8.68
C ARG A 38 -7.59 -2.19 -8.38
N PRO A 39 -7.16 -2.43 -7.14
CA PRO A 39 -6.58 -3.71 -6.74
C PRO A 39 -7.50 -4.89 -7.05
N GLU A 40 -6.91 -5.98 -7.51
CA GLU A 40 -7.55 -7.29 -7.60
C GLU A 40 -7.20 -8.17 -6.39
N ALA A 41 -6.05 -7.93 -5.74
CA ALA A 41 -5.61 -8.63 -4.54
C ALA A 41 -5.93 -7.86 -3.23
N ASP A 42 -5.96 -8.58 -2.11
CA ASP A 42 -6.14 -7.98 -0.79
C ASP A 42 -4.86 -7.25 -0.33
N LEU A 43 -4.88 -5.92 -0.41
CA LEU A 43 -3.78 -5.06 0.00
C LEU A 43 -3.42 -5.20 1.49
N THR A 44 -4.37 -5.53 2.36
CA THR A 44 -4.11 -5.73 3.79
C THR A 44 -3.30 -6.99 4.02
N ALA A 45 -3.63 -8.06 3.29
CA ALA A 45 -2.88 -9.31 3.33
C ALA A 45 -1.45 -9.13 2.79
N LEU A 46 -1.28 -8.40 1.68
CA LEU A 46 0.03 -8.09 1.10
C LEU A 46 0.89 -7.19 2.03
N ALA A 47 0.25 -6.32 2.80
CA ALA A 47 0.90 -5.40 3.73
C ALA A 47 1.07 -5.95 5.15
N LYS A 48 0.78 -7.23 5.39
CA LYS A 48 0.75 -7.83 6.74
C LYS A 48 2.01 -7.53 7.56
N ASP A 49 3.19 -7.65 6.96
CA ASP A 49 4.48 -7.45 7.64
C ASP A 49 4.79 -5.97 7.94
N VAL A 50 4.03 -5.05 7.35
CA VAL A 50 4.15 -3.60 7.60
C VAL A 50 3.09 -3.13 8.61
N LEU A 51 1.99 -3.86 8.72
CA LEU A 51 0.84 -3.52 9.58
C LEU A 51 0.83 -4.25 10.93
N ALA A 52 1.69 -5.26 11.10
CA ALA A 52 1.88 -6.01 12.35
C ALA A 52 2.70 -5.20 13.37
#